data_AF-A0A920HU43-F1
#
_entry.id   AF-A0A920HU43-F1
#
_cell.length_a   1.000
_cell.length_b   1.000
_cell.length_c   1.000
_cell.angle_alpha   90.00
_cell.angle_beta   90.00
_cell.angle_gamma   90.00
#
_symmetry.space_group_name_H-M   'P 1'
#
loop_
_entity.id
_entity.type
_entity.pdbx_description
1 polymer ?
#
loop_
_entity_poly.entity_id
_entity_poly.type
_entity_poly.pdbx_seq_one_letter_code
_entity_poly.pdbx_strand_id
1 'polypeptide(L)'
;MLNYSNQNLQTSRGEFFTKHIIFCGGLFSDRLASSEIKSLDFQIVGFRGDYFKLKNSAKHMVKNLIYPVPNPKFPFLGVHFTRMTNGDIECGPNAVFTFKREGYKKTDFNFKDTFQALSFSGTRKLFINNWKFGLNEYSRAFSKFLFLKELRKMLPS
;
A
#
# COMPACT_ATOMS: atom_id res chain seq x y z
N MET A 1 -2.10 24.40 -6.18
CA MET A 1 -2.65 23.48 -7.20
C MET A 1 -1.83 23.75 -8.44
N LEU A 2 -1.18 22.74 -9.03
CA LEU A 2 -0.40 22.95 -10.26
C LEU A 2 -1.39 23.25 -11.39
N ASN A 3 -1.16 24.34 -12.12
CA ASN A 3 -1.97 24.75 -13.27
C ASN A 3 -1.09 24.71 -14.52
N TYR A 4 -1.63 24.22 -15.62
CA TYR A 4 -0.88 23.87 -16.81
C TYR A 4 -1.51 24.51 -18.04
N SER A 5 -0.70 25.20 -18.83
CA SER A 5 -1.07 25.64 -20.18
C SER A 5 0.19 25.73 -21.03
N ASN A 6 0.18 25.24 -22.28
CA ASN A 6 1.24 25.44 -23.28
C ASN A 6 2.69 25.41 -22.74
N GLN A 7 3.16 24.25 -22.26
CA GLN A 7 4.54 24.05 -21.76
C GLN A 7 4.91 24.86 -20.50
N ASN A 8 3.97 25.58 -19.89
CA ASN A 8 4.16 26.34 -18.65
C ASN A 8 3.64 25.56 -17.45
N LEU A 9 4.51 25.34 -16.46
CA LEU A 9 4.23 24.73 -15.18
C LEU A 9 4.21 25.81 -14.09
N GLN A 10 3.02 26.08 -13.53
CA GLN A 10 2.89 26.98 -12.38
C GLN A 10 3.10 26.24 -11.06
N THR A 11 4.06 26.70 -10.26
CA THR A 11 4.37 26.17 -8.92
C THR A 11 4.39 27.28 -7.88
N SER A 12 4.48 26.92 -6.59
CA SER A 12 4.70 27.91 -5.52
C SER A 12 6.06 28.61 -5.59
N ARG A 13 6.99 28.13 -6.43
CA ARG A 13 8.31 28.73 -6.66
C ARG A 13 8.37 29.57 -7.95
N GLY A 14 7.24 29.77 -8.61
CA GLY A 14 7.14 30.46 -9.88
C GLY A 14 6.84 29.53 -11.06
N GLU A 15 7.01 30.09 -12.25
CA GLU A 15 6.68 29.47 -13.53
C GLU A 15 7.92 28.81 -14.16
N PHE A 16 7.73 27.62 -14.71
CA PHE A 16 8.78 26.85 -15.37
C PHE A 16 8.32 26.44 -16.76
N PHE A 17 9.15 26.67 -17.78
CA PHE A 17 8.90 26.21 -19.14
C PHE A 17 9.62 24.88 -19.39
N THR A 18 8.88 23.87 -19.83
CA THR A 18 9.44 22.53 -20.09
C THR A 18 8.74 21.82 -21.24
N LYS A 19 9.49 20.98 -21.96
CA LYS A 19 8.94 20.10 -23.01
C LYS A 19 8.33 18.82 -22.47
N HIS A 20 8.81 18.35 -21.32
CA HIS A 20 8.38 17.10 -20.71
C HIS A 20 8.11 17.29 -19.21
N ILE A 21 7.10 16.56 -18.72
CA ILE A 21 6.70 16.55 -17.31
C ILE A 21 6.61 15.09 -16.87
N ILE A 22 7.22 14.78 -15.73
CA ILE A 22 7.19 13.44 -15.12
C ILE A 22 6.55 13.56 -13.74
N PHE A 23 5.41 12.90 -13.53
CA PHE A 23 4.68 12.96 -12.27
C PHE A 23 5.19 11.92 -11.26
N CYS A 24 6.10 12.35 -10.38
CA CYS A 24 6.64 11.55 -9.29
C CYS A 24 5.91 11.80 -7.95
N GLY A 25 4.60 12.07 -7.97
CA GLY A 25 3.78 12.40 -6.81
C GLY A 25 3.39 11.22 -5.91
N GLY A 26 4.04 10.06 -6.05
CA GLY A 26 3.74 8.85 -5.28
C GLY A 26 2.26 8.48 -5.34
N LEU A 27 1.61 8.45 -4.18
CA LEU A 27 0.19 8.11 -4.05
C LEU A 27 -0.76 9.09 -4.75
N PHE A 28 -0.29 10.22 -5.28
CA PHE A 28 -1.09 11.21 -6.02
C PHE A 28 -0.72 11.32 -7.49
N SER A 29 0.19 10.48 -8.01
CA SER A 29 0.65 10.59 -9.40
C SER A 29 -0.46 10.49 -10.45
N ASP A 30 -1.45 9.62 -10.27
CA ASP A 30 -2.62 9.52 -11.16
C ASP A 30 -3.48 10.78 -11.16
N ARG A 31 -3.66 11.44 -10.00
CA ARG A 31 -4.39 12.72 -9.91
C ARG A 31 -3.64 13.84 -10.60
N LEU A 32 -2.32 13.90 -10.44
CA LEU A 32 -1.48 14.85 -11.17
C LEU A 32 -1.53 14.58 -12.66
N ALA A 33 -1.51 13.32 -13.09
CA ALA A 33 -1.63 12.96 -14.50
C ALA A 33 -3.02 13.29 -15.07
N SER A 34 -4.09 13.20 -14.27
CA SER A 34 -5.47 13.41 -14.73
C SER A 34 -5.80 14.84 -15.13
N SER A 35 -4.98 15.83 -14.76
CA SER A 35 -5.14 17.19 -15.29
C SER A 35 -4.74 17.29 -16.76
N GLU A 36 -3.85 16.41 -17.24
CA GLU A 36 -3.35 16.41 -18.62
C GLU A 36 -3.98 15.31 -19.48
N ILE A 37 -4.11 14.11 -18.91
CA ILE A 37 -4.57 12.93 -19.63
C ILE A 37 -6.07 12.77 -19.37
N LYS A 38 -6.88 13.24 -20.31
CA LYS A 38 -8.36 13.21 -20.22
C LYS A 38 -8.95 11.80 -20.02
N SER A 39 -8.23 10.75 -20.38
CA SER A 39 -8.70 9.36 -20.31
C SER A 39 -7.66 8.42 -19.71
N LEU A 40 -7.30 8.63 -18.44
CA LEU A 40 -6.53 7.64 -17.67
C LEU A 40 -7.37 6.37 -17.47
N ASP A 41 -6.82 5.23 -17.87
CA ASP A 41 -7.41 3.90 -17.71
C ASP A 41 -6.98 3.19 -16.42
N PHE A 42 -6.14 3.84 -15.60
CA PHE A 42 -5.69 3.35 -14.30
C PHE A 42 -5.94 4.35 -13.18
N GLN A 43 -5.97 3.84 -11.94
CA GLN A 43 -6.07 4.65 -10.74
C GLN A 43 -5.17 4.06 -9.65
N ILE A 44 -4.56 4.93 -8.85
CA ILE A 44 -3.83 4.53 -7.65
C ILE A 44 -4.84 4.28 -6.53
N VAL A 45 -4.81 3.08 -5.96
CA VAL A 45 -5.66 2.64 -4.86
C VAL A 45 -4.76 2.29 -3.68
N GLY A 46 -4.98 2.97 -2.55
CA GLY A 46 -4.12 2.85 -1.38
C GLY A 46 -4.38 1.55 -0.60
N PHE A 47 -3.29 0.87 -0.25
CA PHE A 47 -3.25 -0.16 0.79
C PHE A 47 -2.19 0.22 1.82
N ARG A 48 -2.52 0.02 3.09
CA ARG A 48 -1.65 0.25 4.24
C ARG A 48 -1.16 -1.07 4.79
N GLY A 49 0.09 -1.09 5.21
CA GLY A 49 0.71 -2.21 5.92
C GLY A 49 1.05 -1.86 7.37
N ASP A 50 0.72 -2.75 8.28
CA ASP A 50 1.16 -2.75 9.67
C ASP A 50 2.41 -3.62 9.82
N TYR A 51 3.43 -3.07 10.50
CA TYR A 51 4.67 -3.77 10.83
C TYR A 51 4.80 -3.94 12.34
N PHE A 52 5.42 -5.05 12.75
CA PHE A 52 5.82 -5.28 14.14
C PHE A 52 7.30 -5.63 14.20
N LYS A 53 7.94 -5.33 15.33
CA LYS A 53 9.31 -5.76 15.61
C LYS A 53 9.33 -7.11 16.32
N LEU A 54 10.16 -8.04 15.84
CA LEU A 54 10.36 -9.33 16.50
C LEU A 54 11.09 -9.14 17.83
N LYS A 55 10.68 -9.90 18.86
CA LYS A 55 11.36 -9.88 20.16
C LYS A 55 12.80 -10.39 20.04
N ASN A 56 13.72 -9.78 20.80
CA ASN A 56 15.13 -10.17 20.83
C ASN A 56 15.33 -11.67 21.09
N SER A 57 14.54 -12.26 22.00
CA SER A 57 14.62 -13.69 22.33
C SER A 57 14.36 -14.62 21.14
N ALA A 58 13.65 -14.17 20.11
CA ALA A 58 13.30 -14.96 18.94
C ALA A 58 14.13 -14.62 17.68
N LYS A 59 15.00 -13.60 17.73
CA LYS A 59 15.78 -13.16 16.56
C LYS A 59 16.68 -14.26 15.97
N HIS A 60 17.14 -15.19 16.82
CA HIS A 60 17.99 -16.30 16.40
C HIS A 60 17.28 -17.28 15.44
N MET A 61 15.94 -17.31 15.45
CA MET A 61 15.13 -18.18 14.59
C MET A 61 15.10 -17.72 13.12
N VAL A 62 15.30 -16.42 12.87
CA VAL A 62 15.18 -15.81 11.53
C VAL A 62 16.56 -15.35 11.09
N LYS A 63 17.28 -16.19 10.35
CA LYS A 63 18.66 -15.87 9.92
C LYS A 63 18.70 -14.99 8.66
N ASN A 64 17.70 -15.08 7.80
CA ASN A 64 17.59 -14.35 6.54
C ASN A 64 16.17 -13.81 6.34
N LEU A 65 15.94 -13.12 5.22
CA LEU A 65 14.60 -12.78 4.73
C LEU A 65 13.76 -14.06 4.57
N ILE A 66 12.52 -14.06 5.07
CA ILE A 66 11.59 -15.19 4.93
C ILE A 66 10.28 -14.69 4.34
N TYR A 67 9.99 -15.10 3.11
CA TYR A 67 8.76 -14.78 2.39
C TYR A 67 7.89 -16.02 2.19
N PRO A 68 6.56 -15.89 2.23
CA PRO A 68 5.68 -16.97 1.83
C PRO A 68 5.80 -17.22 0.33
N VAL A 69 5.52 -18.45 -0.10
CA VAL A 69 5.42 -18.76 -1.53
C VAL A 69 4.28 -17.93 -2.15
N PRO A 70 4.51 -17.21 -3.26
CA PRO A 70 3.48 -16.42 -3.91
C PRO A 70 2.27 -17.26 -4.29
N ASN A 71 1.07 -16.75 -4.02
CA ASN A 71 -0.16 -17.37 -4.47
C ASN A 71 -0.66 -16.63 -5.72
N PRO A 72 -0.74 -17.28 -6.91
CA PRO A 72 -1.18 -16.63 -8.15
C PRO A 72 -2.60 -16.06 -8.08
N LYS A 73 -3.44 -16.61 -7.20
CA LYS A 73 -4.80 -16.11 -6.97
C LYS A 73 -4.81 -14.82 -6.16
N PHE A 74 -3.70 -14.49 -5.47
CA PHE A 74 -3.58 -13.38 -4.52
C PHE A 74 -2.25 -12.65 -4.68
N PRO A 75 -2.16 -11.70 -5.63
CA PRO A 75 -0.88 -11.12 -6.02
C PRO A 75 -0.17 -10.24 -4.97
N PHE A 76 -0.76 -9.93 -3.80
CA PHE A 76 -0.23 -8.84 -2.95
C PHE A 76 -0.23 -9.05 -1.43
N LEU A 77 -0.58 -10.23 -0.89
CA LEU A 77 -0.91 -10.33 0.54
C LEU A 77 -0.27 -11.52 1.25
N GLY A 78 0.53 -11.21 2.28
CA GLY A 78 1.17 -12.17 3.17
C GLY A 78 2.18 -11.46 4.08
N VAL A 79 2.23 -11.87 5.34
CA VAL A 79 3.24 -11.38 6.29
C VAL A 79 4.57 -12.07 6.02
N HIS A 80 5.67 -11.37 6.23
CA HIS A 80 7.01 -11.89 6.04
C HIS A 80 7.93 -11.43 7.17
N PHE A 81 9.15 -11.95 7.17
CA PHE A 81 10.21 -11.50 8.06
C PHE A 81 11.31 -10.80 7.26
N THR A 82 11.65 -9.59 7.70
CA THR A 82 12.70 -8.76 7.10
C THR A 82 13.81 -8.52 8.10
N ARG A 83 15.01 -9.00 7.81
CA ARG A 83 16.21 -8.68 8.58
C ARG A 83 16.72 -7.31 8.13
N MET A 84 16.67 -6.35 9.04
CA MET A 84 17.11 -4.98 8.84
C MET A 84 18.63 -4.86 8.96
N THR A 85 19.21 -3.81 8.37
CA THR A 85 20.66 -3.55 8.41
C THR A 85 21.20 -3.30 9.81
N ASN A 86 20.35 -2.84 10.74
CA ASN A 86 20.69 -2.63 12.15
C ASN A 86 20.56 -3.91 13.02
N GLY A 87 20.28 -5.07 12.42
CA GLY A 87 20.09 -6.34 13.14
C GLY A 87 18.73 -6.52 13.81
N ASP A 88 17.79 -5.61 13.60
CA ASP A 88 16.38 -5.84 13.92
C ASP A 88 15.71 -6.73 12.90
N ILE A 89 14.60 -7.34 13.30
CA ILE A 89 13.75 -8.13 12.41
C ILE A 89 12.36 -7.52 12.45
N GLU A 90 11.91 -7.05 11.29
CA GLU A 90 10.54 -6.59 11.06
C GLU A 90 9.67 -7.77 10.62
N CYS A 91 8.46 -7.77 11.12
CA CYS A 91 7.43 -8.74 10.79
C CYS A 91 6.27 -8.02 10.10
N GLY A 92 5.92 -8.44 8.89
CA GLY A 92 4.91 -7.78 8.07
C GLY A 92 5.47 -7.33 6.72
N PRO A 93 4.73 -6.50 5.98
CA PRO A 93 3.44 -5.97 6.37
C PRO A 93 2.29 -6.96 6.08
N ASN A 94 1.13 -6.72 6.68
CA ASN A 94 -0.14 -7.12 6.07
C ASN A 94 -0.55 -6.09 4.99
N ALA A 95 -1.68 -6.30 4.32
CA ALA A 95 -2.19 -5.30 3.38
C ALA A 95 -3.68 -5.05 3.61
N VAL A 96 -3.99 -3.82 3.98
CA VAL A 96 -5.34 -3.38 4.35
C VAL A 96 -5.71 -2.18 3.50
N PHE A 97 -6.88 -2.21 2.88
CA PHE A 97 -7.35 -1.05 2.13
C PHE A 97 -7.46 0.18 3.04
N THR A 98 -7.01 1.33 2.55
CA THR A 98 -7.09 2.60 3.28
C THR A 98 -8.16 3.52 2.71
N PHE A 99 -8.90 4.17 3.61
CA PHE A 99 -9.94 5.15 3.28
C PHE A 99 -9.38 6.57 3.07
N LYS A 100 -8.06 6.72 3.12
CA LYS A 100 -7.32 7.94 2.84
C LYS A 100 -6.00 7.56 2.19
N ARG A 101 -5.61 8.21 1.09
CA ARG A 101 -4.36 7.85 0.38
C ARG A 101 -3.17 7.90 1.31
N GLU A 102 -3.02 8.99 2.06
CA GLU A 102 -2.04 9.11 3.15
C GLU A 102 -2.69 8.86 4.51
N GLY A 103 -3.38 7.73 4.63
CA GLY A 103 -3.93 7.23 5.89
C GLY A 103 -2.97 6.23 6.51
N TYR A 104 -2.30 6.61 7.60
CA TYR A 104 -1.35 5.74 8.32
C TYR A 104 -1.98 5.15 9.59
N LYS A 105 -3.04 5.77 10.13
CA LYS A 105 -3.83 5.23 11.23
C LYS A 105 -5.00 4.40 10.71
N LYS A 106 -5.44 3.43 11.52
CA LYS A 106 -6.56 2.53 11.18
C LYS A 106 -7.89 3.25 10.96
N THR A 107 -8.03 4.45 11.52
CA THR A 107 -9.24 5.27 11.49
C THR A 107 -9.10 6.48 10.56
N ASP A 108 -7.99 6.61 9.84
CA ASP A 108 -7.80 7.73 8.92
C ASP A 108 -8.79 7.61 7.76
N PHE A 109 -9.54 8.69 7.53
CA PHE A 109 -10.61 8.71 6.54
C PHE A 109 -10.55 10.01 5.72
N ASN A 110 -10.77 9.88 4.42
CA ASN A 110 -11.03 11.00 3.54
C ASN A 110 -12.14 10.61 2.55
N PHE A 111 -13.22 11.39 2.54
CA PHE A 111 -14.38 11.09 1.73
C PHE A 111 -14.07 11.06 0.23
N LYS A 112 -13.33 12.05 -0.28
CA LYS A 112 -12.96 12.15 -1.70
C LYS A 112 -12.09 10.97 -2.14
N ASP A 113 -11.08 10.62 -1.34
CA ASP A 113 -10.20 9.47 -1.60
C ASP A 113 -10.99 8.17 -1.61
N THR A 114 -11.84 7.95 -0.61
CA THR A 114 -12.68 6.76 -0.48
C THR A 114 -13.63 6.63 -1.65
N PHE A 115 -14.37 7.70 -1.98
CA PHE A 115 -15.33 7.69 -3.06
C PHE A 115 -14.66 7.41 -4.41
N GLN A 116 -13.53 8.05 -4.70
CA GLN A 116 -12.77 7.77 -5.92
C GLN A 116 -12.25 6.32 -5.96
N ALA A 117 -11.71 5.83 -4.85
CA ALA A 117 -11.20 4.46 -4.76
C ALA A 117 -12.31 3.42 -4.99
N LEU A 118 -13.45 3.56 -4.34
CA LEU A 118 -14.56 2.59 -4.41
C LEU A 118 -15.37 2.71 -5.71
N SER A 119 -15.43 3.89 -6.33
CA SER A 119 -16.13 4.07 -7.61
C SER A 119 -15.36 3.48 -8.80
N PHE A 120 -14.03 3.35 -8.68
CA PHE A 120 -13.19 2.80 -9.74
C PHE A 120 -13.55 1.33 -10.05
N SER A 121 -13.70 1.01 -11.32
CA SER A 121 -14.14 -0.31 -11.78
C SER A 121 -13.13 -1.41 -11.41
N GLY A 122 -11.84 -1.12 -11.46
CA GLY A 122 -10.78 -2.04 -11.05
C GLY A 122 -10.87 -2.41 -9.56
N THR A 123 -11.09 -1.42 -8.69
CA THR A 123 -11.27 -1.66 -7.25
C THR A 123 -12.49 -2.51 -6.95
N ARG A 124 -13.63 -2.23 -7.61
CA ARG A 124 -14.86 -3.01 -7.42
C ARG A 124 -14.66 -4.47 -7.85
N LYS A 125 -14.05 -4.71 -9.00
CA LYS A 125 -13.70 -6.06 -9.47
C LYS A 125 -12.77 -6.77 -8.48
N LEU A 126 -11.75 -6.06 -7.97
CA LEU A 126 -10.82 -6.61 -6.98
C LEU A 126 -11.56 -7.05 -5.70
N PHE A 127 -12.41 -6.20 -5.13
CA PHE A 127 -13.12 -6.53 -3.90
C PHE A 127 -14.16 -7.63 -4.08
N ILE A 128 -14.97 -7.59 -5.15
CA ILE A 128 -15.99 -8.61 -5.40
C ILE A 128 -15.34 -9.99 -5.56
N ASN A 129 -14.22 -10.06 -6.29
CA ASN A 129 -13.55 -11.34 -6.54
C ASN A 129 -12.77 -11.86 -5.31
N ASN A 130 -12.44 -10.99 -4.33
CA ASN A 130 -11.55 -11.32 -3.21
C ASN A 130 -12.11 -10.99 -1.80
N TRP A 131 -13.43 -10.78 -1.66
CA TRP A 131 -14.03 -10.25 -0.43
C TRP A 131 -13.76 -11.08 0.82
N LYS A 132 -13.83 -12.43 0.72
CA LYS A 132 -13.53 -13.34 1.84
C LYS A 132 -12.11 -13.16 2.35
N PHE A 133 -11.17 -12.91 1.43
CA PHE A 133 -9.77 -12.72 1.76
C PHE A 133 -9.55 -11.34 2.39
N GLY A 134 -10.20 -10.29 1.85
CA GLY A 134 -10.22 -8.96 2.45
C GLY A 134 -10.63 -9.01 3.93
N LEU A 135 -11.73 -9.69 4.26
CA LEU A 135 -12.17 -9.85 5.64
C LEU A 135 -11.12 -10.52 6.55
N ASN A 136 -10.41 -11.52 6.05
CA ASN A 136 -9.34 -12.21 6.79
C ASN A 136 -8.08 -11.34 6.97
N GLU A 137 -7.77 -10.46 6.04
CA GLU A 137 -6.67 -9.49 6.20
C GLU A 137 -7.04 -8.39 7.19
N TYR A 138 -8.28 -7.90 7.13
CA TYR A 138 -8.81 -6.98 8.12
C TYR A 138 -8.74 -7.61 9.52
N SER A 139 -9.23 -8.84 9.72
CA SER A 139 -9.16 -9.50 11.03
C SER A 139 -7.72 -9.65 11.55
N ARG A 140 -6.75 -9.97 10.68
CA ARG A 140 -5.32 -9.99 11.01
C ARG A 140 -4.73 -8.62 11.33
N ALA A 141 -5.16 -7.57 10.62
CA ALA A 141 -4.75 -6.19 10.90
C ALA A 141 -5.21 -5.70 12.27
N PHE A 142 -6.37 -6.14 12.71
CA PHE A 142 -6.92 -5.79 14.01
C PHE A 142 -6.48 -6.74 15.14
N SER A 143 -5.86 -7.89 14.81
CA SER A 143 -5.40 -8.87 15.80
C SER A 143 -3.93 -9.25 15.65
N LYS A 144 -3.10 -8.73 16.57
CA LYS A 144 -1.68 -9.11 16.69
C LYS A 144 -1.49 -10.62 16.89
N PHE A 145 -2.44 -11.28 17.56
CA PHE A 145 -2.40 -12.73 17.76
C PHE A 145 -2.53 -13.49 16.42
N LEU A 146 -3.51 -13.12 15.59
CA LEU A 146 -3.70 -13.76 14.28
C LEU A 146 -2.52 -13.47 13.34
N PHE A 147 -1.97 -12.26 13.40
CA PHE A 147 -0.75 -11.89 12.69
C PHE A 147 0.43 -12.79 13.07
N LEU A 148 0.67 -12.99 14.37
CA LEU A 148 1.73 -13.87 14.87
C LEU A 148 1.48 -15.34 14.51
N LYS A 149 0.22 -15.79 14.55
CA LYS A 149 -0.16 -17.16 14.18
C LYS A 149 0.21 -17.47 12.73
N GLU A 150 0.06 -16.50 11.83
CA GLU A 150 0.43 -16.68 10.41
C GLU A 150 1.95 -16.76 10.24
N LEU A 151 2.70 -15.84 10.86
CA LEU A 151 4.16 -15.84 10.83
C LEU A 151 4.78 -17.15 11.35
N ARG A 152 4.18 -17.74 12.39
CA ARG A 152 4.68 -18.99 12.98
C ARG A 152 4.64 -20.18 12.01
N LYS A 153 3.74 -20.18 11.02
CA LYS A 153 3.68 -21.24 10.00
C LYS A 153 4.93 -21.26 9.10
N MET A 154 5.65 -20.15 9.04
CA MET A 154 6.85 -19.99 8.22
C MET A 154 8.13 -20.32 8.99
N LEU A 155 8.03 -20.57 10.30
CA LEU A 155 9.15 -20.96 11.14
C LEU A 155 9.10 -22.47 11.40
N PRO A 156 10.27 -23.12 11.52
CA PRO A 156 10.31 -24.52 11.93
C PRO A 156 9.76 -24.68 13.36
N SER A 157 9.14 -25.83 13.61
CA SER A 157 8.65 -26.26 14.93
C SER A 157 9.78 -26.50 15.93
#